data_AF-A0A177SZK9-F1
#
_entry.id   AF-A0A177SZK9-F1
#
_cell.length_a   1.000
_cell.length_b   1.000
_cell.length_c   1.000
_cell.angle_alpha   90.00
_cell.angle_beta   90.00
_cell.angle_gamma   90.00
#
_symmetry.space_group_name_H-M   'P 1'
#
loop_
_entity.id
_entity.type
_entity.pdbx_description
1 polymer ?
#
loop_
_entity_poly.entity_id
_entity_poly.type
_entity_poly.pdbx_seq_one_letter_code
_entity_poly.pdbx_strand_id
1 'polypeptide(L)'
;MPITGRAVPWDSSTVAQEALYQLKNAELTSQNLGPYYSHGLPMIQITIGKYVVNALLDTGSQINIIDHKLHADLDLPLRFDGKHKVVGAGQHSSSLSGIAESIPVTVGSVVTRLHFWVHKKSNYGAVIGKRVPF
;
A
#
# COMPACT_ATOMS: atom_id res chain seq x y z
N MET A 1 -13.88 -21.77 -31.09
CA MET A 1 -12.51 -21.78 -31.67
C MET A 1 -11.54 -22.02 -30.53
N PRO A 2 -10.71 -23.07 -30.53
CA PRO A 2 -9.67 -23.24 -29.51
C PRO A 2 -8.45 -22.39 -29.86
N ILE A 3 -7.91 -21.71 -28.84
CA ILE A 3 -6.65 -20.96 -28.90
C ILE A 3 -5.49 -21.96 -28.80
N THR A 4 -4.77 -22.17 -29.90
CA THR A 4 -3.52 -22.93 -29.93
C THR A 4 -2.37 -22.03 -29.52
N GLY A 5 -1.95 -22.10 -28.25
CA GLY A 5 -0.72 -21.47 -27.77
C GLY A 5 0.50 -22.25 -28.29
N ARG A 6 1.30 -21.62 -29.16
CA ARG A 6 2.60 -22.14 -29.60
C ARG A 6 3.57 -22.07 -28.42
N ALA A 7 4.12 -23.20 -27.98
CA ALA A 7 5.13 -23.22 -26.93
C ALA A 7 6.34 -22.38 -27.38
N VAL A 8 6.68 -21.37 -26.58
CA VAL A 8 7.90 -20.56 -26.77
C VAL A 8 9.08 -21.46 -26.39
N PRO A 9 10.11 -21.62 -27.26
CA PRO A 9 11.27 -22.43 -26.92
C PRO A 9 11.95 -21.87 -25.66
N TRP A 10 12.11 -22.72 -24.66
CA TRP A 10 12.86 -22.41 -23.45
C TRP A 10 14.34 -22.22 -23.81
N ASP A 11 14.83 -21.00 -23.66
CA ASP A 11 16.25 -20.68 -23.84
C ASP A 11 17.04 -21.33 -22.69
N SER A 12 18.11 -22.04 -23.02
CA SER A 12 18.98 -22.67 -22.02
C SER A 12 19.69 -21.63 -21.14
N SER A 13 19.75 -20.37 -21.58
CA SER A 13 20.31 -19.26 -20.82
C SER A 13 19.46 -18.87 -19.60
N THR A 14 18.12 -19.01 -19.67
CA THR A 14 17.22 -18.72 -18.53
C THR A 14 17.31 -19.80 -17.47
N VAL A 15 17.47 -21.07 -17.84
CA VAL A 15 17.65 -22.18 -16.89
C VAL A 15 18.95 -22.01 -16.10
N ALA A 16 20.04 -21.60 -16.76
CA ALA A 16 21.32 -21.38 -16.11
C ALA A 16 21.29 -20.15 -15.18
N GLN A 17 20.62 -19.07 -15.59
CA GLN A 17 20.43 -17.88 -14.77
C GLN A 17 19.52 -18.13 -13.57
N GLU A 18 18.46 -18.92 -13.76
CA GLU A 18 17.54 -19.32 -12.71
C GLU A 18 18.23 -20.30 -11.75
N ALA A 19 19.00 -21.27 -12.25
CA ALA A 19 19.84 -22.13 -11.42
C ALA A 19 20.90 -21.36 -10.64
N LEU A 20 21.54 -20.34 -11.25
CA LEU A 20 22.50 -19.46 -10.58
C LEU A 20 21.83 -18.56 -9.53
N TYR A 21 20.61 -18.10 -9.77
CA TYR A 21 19.81 -17.37 -8.78
C TYR A 21 19.44 -18.28 -7.61
N GLN A 22 19.02 -19.51 -7.88
CA GLN A 22 18.72 -20.48 -6.82
C GLN A 22 19.98 -20.87 -6.06
N LEU A 23 21.12 -21.08 -6.72
CA LEU A 23 22.39 -21.41 -6.07
C LEU A 23 22.97 -20.25 -5.26
N LYS A 24 22.88 -19.00 -5.75
CA LYS A 24 23.31 -17.82 -4.99
C LYS A 24 22.46 -17.56 -3.75
N ASN A 25 21.20 -18.00 -3.77
CA ASN A 25 20.29 -17.90 -2.63
C ASN A 25 20.18 -19.22 -1.85
N ALA A 26 20.88 -20.28 -2.26
CA ALA A 26 20.90 -21.57 -1.59
C ALA A 26 22.08 -21.65 -0.61
N GLU A 27 22.03 -20.85 0.45
CA GLU A 27 22.57 -21.31 1.72
C GLU A 27 21.45 -21.97 2.52
N LEU A 28 21.14 -23.23 2.20
CA LEU A 28 20.35 -24.10 3.08
C LEU A 28 20.91 -25.53 3.06
N THR A 29 22.13 -25.69 3.54
CA THR A 29 22.52 -26.93 4.23
C THR A 29 22.41 -26.68 5.73
N SER A 30 21.20 -26.78 6.28
CA SER A 30 21.00 -27.24 7.65
C SER A 30 19.57 -27.76 7.80
N GLN A 31 19.43 -28.86 8.53
CA GLN A 31 18.18 -29.58 8.82
C GLN A 31 17.23 -28.74 9.69
N ASN A 32 16.70 -27.63 9.16
CA ASN A 32 15.78 -26.76 9.88
C ASN A 32 14.82 -26.07 8.90
N LEU A 33 13.91 -26.86 8.32
CA LEU A 33 12.77 -26.31 7.56
C LEU A 33 11.77 -25.73 8.56
N GLY A 34 12.09 -24.56 9.10
CA GLY A 34 11.14 -23.73 9.83
C GLY A 34 9.93 -23.39 8.95
N PRO A 35 8.79 -23.00 9.54
CA PRO A 35 7.59 -22.69 8.79
C PRO A 35 7.84 -21.60 7.74
N TYR A 36 7.37 -21.83 6.52
CA TYR A 36 7.34 -20.83 5.45
C TYR A 36 6.21 -19.83 5.72
N TYR A 37 6.52 -18.52 5.65
CA TYR A 37 5.53 -17.46 5.79
C TYR A 37 5.41 -16.65 4.49
N SER A 38 4.18 -16.45 4.03
CA SER A 38 3.89 -15.47 2.97
C SER A 38 3.77 -14.07 3.58
N HIS A 39 4.47 -13.09 3.01
CA HIS A 39 4.48 -11.71 3.48
C HIS A 39 3.54 -10.82 2.66
N GLY A 40 2.23 -11.00 2.84
CA GLY A 40 1.24 -10.08 2.26
C GLY A 40 1.33 -8.70 2.91
N LEU A 41 1.05 -7.64 2.15
CA LEU A 41 0.89 -6.31 2.74
C LEU A 41 -0.30 -6.33 3.72
N PRO A 42 -0.19 -5.66 4.88
CA PRO A 42 -1.24 -5.61 5.87
C PRO A 42 -2.40 -4.72 5.40
N MET A 43 -3.28 -5.28 4.57
CA MET A 43 -4.45 -4.60 4.05
C MET A 43 -5.65 -4.77 5.00
N ILE A 44 -6.40 -3.70 5.22
CA ILE A 44 -7.64 -3.70 6.00
C ILE A 44 -8.77 -3.07 5.20
N GLN A 45 -10.01 -3.51 5.46
CA GLN A 45 -11.19 -2.81 4.98
C GLN A 45 -11.64 -1.79 6.01
N ILE A 46 -11.78 -0.55 5.56
CA ILE A 46 -12.38 0.53 6.35
C ILE A 46 -13.62 1.05 5.62
N THR A 47 -14.58 1.55 6.38
CA THR A 47 -15.76 2.20 5.81
C THR A 47 -15.69 3.71 6.06
N ILE A 48 -15.82 4.49 4.98
CA ILE A 48 -15.93 5.96 5.03
C ILE A 48 -17.27 6.33 4.43
N GLY A 49 -18.20 6.82 5.26
CA GLY A 49 -19.59 7.01 4.85
C GLY A 49 -20.23 5.69 4.39
N LYS A 50 -20.64 5.62 3.12
CA LYS A 50 -21.25 4.43 2.51
C LYS A 50 -20.25 3.53 1.75
N TYR A 51 -18.98 3.91 1.69
CA TYR A 51 -18.00 3.28 0.82
C TYR A 51 -17.02 2.42 1.62
N VAL A 52 -16.73 1.23 1.09
CA VAL A 52 -15.70 0.34 1.60
C VAL A 52 -14.39 0.64 0.86
N VAL A 53 -13.33 0.89 1.62
CA VAL A 53 -12.00 1.26 1.12
C VAL A 53 -11.00 0.22 1.61
N ASN A 54 -10.22 -0.35 0.69
CA ASN A 54 -9.04 -1.13 1.04
C ASN A 54 -7.90 -0.17 1.40
N ALA A 55 -7.49 -0.20 2.66
CA ALA A 55 -6.43 0.65 3.19
C ALA A 55 -5.22 -0.19 3.58
N LEU A 56 -4.02 0.34 3.35
CA LEU A 56 -2.78 -0.22 3.90
C LEU A 56 -2.64 0.20 5.36
N LEU A 57 -2.42 -0.76 6.27
CA LEU A 57 -2.03 -0.47 7.65
C LEU A 57 -0.50 -0.35 7.72
N ASP A 58 0.02 0.86 7.76
CA ASP A 58 1.46 1.12 7.68
C ASP A 58 1.96 1.83 8.94
N THR A 59 2.53 1.06 9.87
CA THR A 59 3.13 1.62 11.09
C THR A 59 4.38 2.45 10.84
N GLY A 60 5.01 2.33 9.65
CA GLY A 60 6.14 3.14 9.23
C GLY A 60 5.73 4.53 8.75
N SER A 61 4.46 4.71 8.34
CA SER A 61 3.91 6.02 8.00
C SER A 61 3.51 6.80 9.26
N GLN A 62 3.99 8.04 9.37
CA GLN A 62 3.65 8.96 10.46
C GLN A 62 2.30 9.67 10.26
N ILE A 63 1.75 9.58 9.03
CA ILE A 63 0.52 10.27 8.64
C ILE A 63 -0.45 9.30 7.96
N ASN A 64 -1.75 9.59 8.06
CA ASN A 64 -2.72 8.92 7.20
C ASN A 64 -2.78 9.64 5.85
N ILE A 65 -2.94 8.85 4.79
CA ILE A 65 -3.05 9.36 3.42
C ILE A 65 -4.35 8.83 2.81
N ILE A 66 -5.00 9.64 1.99
CA ILE A 66 -6.07 9.20 1.10
C ILE A 66 -5.73 9.61 -0.34
N ASP A 67 -6.02 8.75 -1.30
CA ASP A 67 -5.85 9.08 -2.72
C ASP A 67 -6.77 10.24 -3.13
N HIS A 68 -6.28 11.14 -3.97
CA HIS A 68 -7.02 12.31 -4.42
C HIS A 68 -8.30 11.96 -5.19
N LYS A 69 -8.28 10.91 -6.03
CA LYS A 69 -9.47 10.49 -6.76
C LYS A 69 -10.50 9.95 -5.79
N LEU A 70 -10.08 9.08 -4.87
CA LEU A 70 -10.98 8.52 -3.85
C LEU A 70 -11.57 9.62 -2.97
N HIS A 71 -10.75 10.58 -2.51
CA HIS A 71 -11.23 11.73 -1.76
C HIS A 71 -12.33 12.49 -2.50
N ALA A 72 -12.14 12.75 -3.79
CA ALA A 72 -13.13 13.43 -4.62
C ALA A 72 -14.41 12.61 -4.82
N ASP A 73 -14.28 11.29 -5.05
CA ASP A 73 -15.42 10.38 -5.23
C ASP A 73 -16.26 10.24 -3.93
N LEU A 74 -15.62 10.42 -2.77
CA LEU A 74 -16.24 10.43 -1.45
C LEU A 74 -16.83 11.80 -1.05
N ASP A 75 -16.57 12.86 -1.82
CA ASP A 75 -16.97 14.24 -1.54
C ASP A 75 -16.58 14.70 -0.11
N LEU A 76 -15.34 14.41 0.29
CA LEU A 76 -14.86 14.76 1.62
C LEU A 76 -14.46 16.25 1.69
N PRO A 77 -14.63 16.90 2.86
CA PRO A 77 -14.17 18.27 3.06
C PRO A 77 -12.64 18.35 2.98
N LEU A 78 -12.13 19.34 2.26
CA LEU A 78 -10.70 19.56 2.07
C LEU A 78 -10.30 20.94 2.57
N ARG A 79 -9.41 20.98 3.57
CA ARG A 79 -8.70 22.21 3.94
C ARG A 79 -7.40 22.29 3.16
N PHE A 80 -7.24 23.35 2.37
CA PHE A 80 -6.06 23.60 1.55
C PHE A 80 -5.38 24.91 1.93
N ASP A 81 -4.08 24.86 2.21
CA ASP A 81 -3.24 26.06 2.42
C ASP A 81 -2.04 26.14 1.45
N GLY A 82 -1.88 25.14 0.57
CA GLY A 82 -0.83 25.07 -0.45
C GLY A 82 0.59 24.78 0.05
N LYS A 83 0.80 24.52 1.35
CA LYS A 83 2.15 24.46 1.95
C LYS A 83 2.60 23.07 2.35
N HIS A 84 1.77 22.06 2.15
CA HIS A 84 2.02 20.73 2.68
C HIS A 84 2.86 19.87 1.74
N LYS A 85 3.99 19.38 2.25
CA LYS A 85 4.85 18.40 1.59
C LYS A 85 5.04 17.21 2.52
N VAL A 86 5.10 16.02 1.93
CA VAL A 86 5.51 14.80 2.62
C VAL A 86 6.83 14.32 2.02
N VAL A 87 7.65 13.68 2.84
CA VAL A 87 8.86 12.99 2.41
C VAL A 87 8.62 11.50 2.62
N GLY A 88 8.61 10.75 1.52
CA GLY A 88 8.44 9.31 1.56
C GLY A 88 9.74 8.58 1.92
N ALA A 89 9.63 7.26 2.12
CA ALA A 89 10.79 6.38 2.14
C ALA A 89 11.60 6.56 0.84
N GLY A 90 12.91 6.74 0.96
CA GLY A 90 13.78 7.07 -0.17
C GLY A 90 13.98 8.57 -0.43
N GLN A 91 13.58 9.45 0.51
CA GLN A 91 13.85 10.89 0.47
C GLN A 91 13.16 11.64 -0.69
N HIS A 92 12.20 11.02 -1.36
CA HIS A 92 11.38 11.68 -2.37
C HIS A 92 10.31 12.56 -1.71
N SER A 93 10.30 13.84 -2.07
CA SER A 93 9.29 14.78 -1.60
C SER A 93 8.15 14.92 -2.60
N SER A 94 6.92 14.93 -2.09
CA SER A 94 5.71 15.17 -2.88
C SER A 94 4.80 16.19 -2.18
N SER A 95 4.07 16.96 -2.99
CA SER A 95 3.07 17.91 -2.47
C SER A 95 1.77 17.20 -2.14
N LEU A 96 1.17 17.61 -1.03
CA LEU A 96 -0.17 17.19 -0.61
C LEU A 96 -1.21 18.23 -1.05
N SER A 97 -2.37 17.77 -1.48
CA SER A 97 -3.50 18.61 -1.90
C SER A 97 -4.25 19.25 -0.74
N GLY A 98 -3.89 18.95 0.51
CA GLY A 98 -4.58 19.44 1.70
C GLY A 98 -4.86 18.34 2.71
N ILE A 99 -5.67 18.65 3.70
CA ILE A 99 -6.08 17.72 4.76
C ILE A 99 -7.61 17.64 4.85
N ALA A 100 -8.12 16.42 4.91
CA ALA A 100 -9.50 16.09 5.24
C ALA A 100 -9.57 15.72 6.72
N GLU A 101 -10.22 16.55 7.53
CA GLU A 101 -10.14 16.48 8.99
C GLU A 101 -11.35 15.80 9.62
N SER A 102 -11.12 15.06 10.71
CA SER A 102 -12.17 14.49 11.56
C SER A 102 -13.16 13.59 10.80
N ILE A 103 -12.66 12.85 9.81
CA ILE A 103 -13.45 11.95 8.96
C ILE A 103 -13.85 10.72 9.79
N PRO A 104 -15.15 10.41 9.93
CA PRO A 104 -15.58 9.19 10.60
C PRO A 104 -15.20 7.98 9.75
N VAL A 105 -14.52 7.03 10.38
CA VAL A 105 -14.05 5.79 9.77
C VAL A 105 -14.52 4.64 10.65
N THR A 106 -15.09 3.61 10.00
CA THR A 106 -15.52 2.38 10.69
C THR A 106 -14.58 1.24 10.33
N VAL A 107 -14.18 0.46 11.32
CA VAL A 107 -13.48 -0.82 11.15
C VAL A 107 -14.22 -1.87 11.97
N GLY A 108 -14.89 -2.81 11.29
CA GLY A 108 -15.81 -3.73 11.96
C GLY A 108 -16.94 -2.97 12.67
N SER A 109 -17.03 -3.12 14.00
CA SER A 109 -18.00 -2.41 14.84
C SER A 109 -17.47 -1.12 15.48
N VAL A 110 -16.20 -0.77 15.25
CA VAL A 110 -15.56 0.38 15.89
C VAL A 110 -15.62 1.57 14.96
N VAL A 111 -16.15 2.69 15.47
CA VAL A 111 -16.14 3.98 14.79
C VAL A 111 -15.09 4.88 15.43
N THR A 112 -14.22 5.46 14.63
CA THR A 112 -13.20 6.44 15.05
C THR A 112 -13.16 7.62 14.08
N ARG A 113 -12.46 8.70 14.45
CA ARG A 113 -12.27 9.86 13.60
C ARG A 113 -10.80 10.00 13.22
N LEU A 114 -10.53 10.03 11.92
CA LEU A 114 -9.19 10.15 11.37
C LEU A 114 -9.04 11.46 10.58
N HIS A 115 -7.81 11.97 10.54
CA HIS A 115 -7.43 13.03 9.61
C HIS A 115 -6.62 12.39 8.48
N PHE A 116 -6.93 12.73 7.24
CA PHE A 116 -6.25 12.22 6.05
C PHE A 116 -5.59 13.36 5.29
N TRP A 117 -4.31 13.20 4.99
CA TRP A 117 -3.66 14.04 3.99
C TRP A 117 -4.03 13.54 2.59
N VAL A 118 -4.45 14.45 1.72
CA VAL A 118 -4.84 14.08 0.36
C VAL A 118 -3.62 14.09 -0.53
N HIS A 119 -3.26 12.94 -1.10
CA HIS A 119 -2.09 12.80 -1.95
C HIS A 119 -2.50 12.57 -3.41
N LYS A 120 -1.83 13.23 -4.36
CA LYS A 120 -2.20 13.22 -5.79
C LYS A 120 -2.13 11.85 -6.46
N LYS A 121 -1.24 10.98 -5.98
CA LYS A 121 -1.03 9.62 -6.50
C LYS A 121 -0.73 8.66 -5.35
N SER A 122 -1.66 7.81 -4.99
CA SER A 122 -1.40 6.71 -4.05
C SER A 122 -1.66 5.37 -4.72
N ASN A 123 -0.82 4.37 -4.45
CA ASN A 123 -1.06 2.99 -4.90
C ASN A 123 -2.15 2.30 -4.07
N TYR A 124 -2.59 2.92 -2.98
CA TYR A 124 -3.64 2.44 -2.08
C TYR A 124 -4.75 3.47 -1.99
N GLY A 125 -6.00 3.03 -1.80
CA GLY A 125 -7.11 3.95 -1.58
C GLY A 125 -6.86 4.83 -0.35
N ALA A 126 -6.37 4.22 0.72
CA ALA A 126 -5.89 4.93 1.90
C ALA A 126 -4.67 4.24 2.54
N VAL A 127 -3.91 4.99 3.32
CA VAL A 127 -2.86 4.50 4.21
C VAL A 127 -3.22 4.94 5.62
N ILE A 128 -3.24 3.98 6.56
CA ILE A 128 -3.44 4.22 7.98
C ILE A 128 -2.09 4.16 8.67
N GLY A 129 -1.59 5.35 9.02
CA GLY A 129 -0.31 5.53 9.67
C GLY A 129 -0.38 5.36 11.18
N LYS A 130 0.78 5.20 11.81
CA LYS A 130 0.92 5.38 13.26
C LYS A 130 0.96 6.88 13.55
N ARG A 131 -0.21 7.46 13.83
CA ARG A 131 -0.34 8.87 14.25
C ARG A 131 0.67 9.16 15.35
N VAL A 132 1.59 10.08 15.09
CA VAL A 132 2.48 10.63 16.12
C VAL A 132 1.66 11.69 16.88
N PRO A 133 1.53 11.61 18.21
CA PRO A 133 0.93 12.70 18.97
C PRO A 133 1.83 13.94 18.81
N PHE A 134 1.25 15.03 18.31
CA PHE A 134 1.80 16.38 18.40
C PHE A 134 0.98 17.14 19.43
#